data_AF-A0A8T4AYS1-F1
#
_entry.id   AF-A0A8T4AYS1-F1
#
_cell.length_a   1.000
_cell.length_b   1.000
_cell.length_c   1.000
_cell.angle_alpha   90.00
_cell.angle_beta   90.00
_cell.angle_gamma   90.00
#
_symmetry.space_group_name_H-M   'P 1'
#
loop_
_entity.id
_entity.type
_entity.pdbx_description
1 polymer ?
#
loop_
_entity_poly.entity_id
_entity_poly.type
_entity_poly.pdbx_seq_one_letter_code
_entity_poly.pdbx_strand_id
1 'polypeptide(L)' 'LDQNIFETIEEAQHQATEWLWTYNNDRPNMGIGGITPAMKLKMAA' A
#
# COMPACT_ATOMS: atom_id res chain seq x y z
N LEU A 1 9.03 -11.82 -7.90
CA LEU A 1 7.62 -11.57 -8.27
C LEU A 1 6.82 -12.62 -7.53
N ASP A 2 5.99 -12.23 -6.56
CA ASP A 2 4.93 -13.12 -6.10
C ASP A 2 3.86 -13.13 -7.20
N GLN A 3 3.51 -14.31 -7.67
CA GLN A 3 2.43 -14.49 -8.63
C GLN A 3 1.22 -15.01 -7.86
N ASN A 4 0.26 -14.13 -7.60
CA ASN A 4 -1.04 -14.52 -7.04
C ASN A 4 -1.97 -14.85 -8.21
N ILE A 5 -2.50 -16.08 -8.21
CA ILE A 5 -3.61 -16.47 -9.08
C ILE A 5 -4.87 -16.12 -8.33
N PHE A 6 -5.73 -15.30 -8.94
CA PHE A 6 -7.03 -14.93 -8.38
C PHE A 6 -8.11 -15.72 -9.09
N GLU A 7 -9.03 -16.31 -8.33
CA GLU A 7 -10.16 -17.06 -8.89
C GLU A 7 -11.34 -16.13 -9.21
N THR A 8 -11.43 -14.97 -8.54
CA THR A 8 -12.51 -14.00 -8.71
C THR A 8 -12.01 -12.56 -8.73
N ILE A 9 -12.87 -11.65 -9.21
CA ILE A 9 -12.60 -10.21 -9.18
C ILE A 9 -12.59 -9.69 -7.74
N GLU A 10 -13.49 -10.22 -6.91
CA GLU A 10 -13.62 -9.86 -5.50
C GLU A 10 -12.34 -10.18 -4.72
N GLU A 11 -11.71 -11.33 -4.99
CA GLU A 11 -10.44 -11.70 -4.38
C GLU A 11 -9.30 -10.75 -4.78
N ALA A 12 -9.22 -10.41 -6.08
CA ALA A 12 -8.24 -9.46 -6.57
C ALA A 12 -8.43 -8.06 -5.95
N GLN A 13 -9.67 -7.60 -5.80
CA GLN A 13 -10.00 -6.34 -5.16
C GLN A 13 -9.65 -6.33 -3.67
N HIS A 14 -9.91 -7.43 -2.96
CA HIS A 14 -9.57 -7.56 -1.55
C HIS A 14 -8.05 -7.44 -1.34
N GLN A 15 -7.25 -8.23 -2.06
CA GLN A 15 -5.80 -8.17 -1.95
C GLN A 15 -5.25 -6.79 -2.36
N ALA A 16 -5.81 -6.16 -3.41
CA ALA A 16 -5.41 -4.82 -3.81
C ALA A 16 -5.70 -3.77 -2.71
N THR A 17 -6.81 -3.93 -1.98
CA THR A 17 -7.19 -3.05 -0.87
C THR A 17 -6.22 -3.20 0.30
N GLU A 18 -5.90 -4.43 0.69
CA GLU A 18 -4.92 -4.69 1.76
C GLU A 18 -3.52 -4.19 1.38
N TRP A 19 -3.11 -4.41 0.13
CA TRP A 19 -1.84 -3.91 -0.38
C TRP A 19 -1.75 -2.39 -0.33
N LEU A 20 -2.81 -1.70 -0.76
CA LEU A 20 -2.86 -0.24 -0.73
C LEU A 20 -2.78 0.29 0.70
N TRP A 21 -3.46 -0.35 1.65
CA TRP A 21 -3.38 0.03 3.05
C TRP A 21 -1.96 -0.15 3.60
N THR A 22 -1.35 -1.30 3.35
CA THR A 22 0.01 -1.63 3.80
C THR A 22 1.03 -0.64 3.24
N TYR A 23 0.93 -0.34 1.94
CA TYR A 23 1.83 0.61 1.28
C TYR A 23 1.72 2.02 1.88
N ASN A 24 0.50 2.48 2.15
CA ASN A 24 0.28 3.83 2.65
C ASN A 24 0.62 4.01 4.13
N ASN A 25 0.44 2.97 4.95
CA ASN A 25 0.53 3.07 6.40
C ASN A 25 1.81 2.49 6.99
N ASP A 26 2.30 1.37 6.45
CA ASP A 26 3.39 0.61 7.09
C ASP A 26 4.70 0.68 6.30
N ARG A 27 4.63 0.76 4.97
CA ARG A 27 5.83 0.69 4.13
C ARG A 27 6.57 2.03 4.06
N PRO A 28 7.84 2.10 4.49
CA PRO A 28 8.67 3.29 4.30
C PRO A 28 8.97 3.53 2.82
N ASN A 29 8.90 4.79 2.37
CA ASN A 29 9.23 5.17 0.99
C ASN A 29 10.43 6.13 0.96
N MET A 30 11.55 5.67 0.39
CA MET A 30 12.79 6.44 0.32
C MET A 30 12.68 7.72 -0.53
N GLY A 31 11.81 7.74 -1.55
CA GLY A 31 11.55 8.94 -2.36
C GLY A 31 10.88 10.07 -1.58
N ILE A 32 10.37 9.79 -0.38
CA ILE A 32 9.82 10.79 0.54
C ILE A 32 10.58 10.86 1.87
N GLY A 33 11.85 10.46 1.88
CA GLY A 33 12.70 10.54 3.08
C GLY A 33 12.56 9.37 4.03
N GLY A 34 12.06 8.22 3.56
CA GLY A 34 11.98 7.00 4.36
C GLY A 34 10.83 6.99 5.37
N ILE A 35 9.86 7.89 5.23
CA ILE A 35 8.60 7.87 6.00
C ILE A 35 7.49 7.21 5.19
N THR A 36 6.37 6.88 5.83
CA THR A 36 5.20 6.33 5.13
C THR A 36 4.39 7.44 4.46
N PRO A 37 3.68 7.16 3.36
CA PRO A 37 2.83 8.15 2.70
C PRO A 37 1.83 8.84 3.63
N ALA A 38 1.21 8.09 4.55
CA ALA A 38 0.27 8.65 5.53
C ALA A 38 0.94 9.64 6.49
N MET A 39 2.19 9.38 6.92
CA MET A 39 2.94 10.34 7.73
C MET A 39 3.22 11.63 6.96
N LYS A 40 3.66 11.53 5.70
CA LYS A 40 3.89 12.70 4.85
C LYS A 40 2.63 13.54 4.68
N LEU A 41 1.48 12.88 4.46
CA LEU A 41 0.19 13.56 4.36
C LEU A 41 -0.15 14.33 5.63
N LYS A 42 0.06 13.73 6.81
CA LYS A 42 -0.17 14.39 8.11
C LYS A 42 0.76 15.59 8.35
N MET A 43 1.97 15.58 7.81
CA MET A 43 2.92 16.69 7.92
C MET A 43 2.66 17.83 6.93
N ALA A 44 1.94 17.56 5.85
CA ALA A 44 1.60 18.55 4.82
C ALA A 44 0.31 19.33 5.14
N ALA A 45 -0.48 18.85 6.10
CA ALA A 45 -1.65 19.53 6.66
C ALA A 45 -1.21 20.57 7.70
#